data_AF-A0A0G2J0X7-F1
#
_entry.id   AF-A0A0G2J0X7-F1
#
_cell.length_a   1.000
_cell.length_b   1.000
_cell.length_c   1.000
_cell.angle_alpha   90.00
_cell.angle_beta   90.00
_cell.angle_gamma   90.00
#
_symmetry.space_group_name_H-M   'P 1'
#
loop_
_entity.id
_entity.type
_entity.pdbx_description
1 polymer ?
#
loop_
_entity_poly.entity_id
_entity_poly.type
_entity_poly.pdbx_seq_one_letter_code
_entity_poly.pdbx_strand_id
1 'polypeptide(L)'
;MIDTKNQEVRPADDEVYNKMEDVADELPDSSPRFILLSYPLTLSPGRLSVPYVLLYYLPENCNPSLRMMYAGAVELMRNTAEVNRVIEVDSESDVINIEAKLQGSE
;
A
#
# COMPACT_ATOMS: atom_id res chain seq x y z
N MET A 1 -10.24 -1.22 3.93
CA MET A 1 -10.14 -1.05 5.40
C MET A 1 -10.52 -2.33 6.14
N ILE A 2 -10.06 -2.49 7.38
CA ILE A 2 -10.48 -3.60 8.24
C ILE A 2 -11.64 -3.14 9.13
N ASP A 3 -12.77 -3.84 9.07
CA ASP A 3 -13.91 -3.60 9.97
C ASP A 3 -13.57 -4.11 11.37
N THR A 4 -13.46 -3.22 12.35
CA THR A 4 -13.06 -3.57 13.72
C THR A 4 -14.08 -4.43 14.46
N LYS A 5 -15.33 -4.52 13.98
CA LYS A 5 -16.39 -5.35 14.61
C LYS A 5 -16.33 -6.79 14.15
N ASN A 6 -16.13 -7.01 12.86
CA ASN A 6 -16.17 -8.35 12.25
C ASN A 6 -14.80 -8.87 11.83
N GLN A 7 -13.75 -8.03 11.93
CA GLN A 7 -12.37 -8.32 11.51
C GLN A 7 -12.24 -8.68 10.02
N GLU A 8 -13.19 -8.26 9.21
CA GLU A 8 -13.17 -8.48 7.76
C GLU A 8 -12.42 -7.36 7.05
N VAL A 9 -11.59 -7.74 6.07
CA VAL A 9 -10.96 -6.80 5.15
C VAL A 9 -11.94 -6.49 4.04
N ARG A 10 -12.26 -5.21 3.84
CA ARG A 10 -13.14 -4.73 2.77
C ARG A 10 -12.48 -3.60 1.98
N PRO A 11 -12.87 -3.34 0.72
CA PRO A 11 -12.49 -2.11 0.04
C PRO A 11 -12.86 -0.87 0.87
N ALA A 12 -12.06 0.19 0.79
CA ALA A 12 -12.40 1.46 1.43
C ALA A 12 -13.49 2.19 0.62
N ASP A 13 -13.36 2.11 -0.69
CA ASP A 13 -14.24 2.63 -1.73
C ASP A 13 -14.14 1.70 -2.97
N ASP A 14 -14.88 2.02 -4.01
CA ASP A 14 -14.80 1.37 -5.33
C ASP A 14 -13.94 2.18 -6.32
N GLU A 15 -13.12 3.11 -5.83
CA GLU A 15 -12.37 4.04 -6.67
C GLU A 15 -11.01 3.47 -7.09
N VAL A 16 -10.68 3.67 -8.36
CA VAL A 16 -9.41 3.23 -8.94
C VAL A 16 -8.60 4.46 -9.33
N TYR A 17 -7.55 4.70 -8.57
CA TYR A 17 -6.65 5.82 -8.78
C TYR A 17 -5.63 5.53 -9.88
N ASN A 18 -5.37 6.53 -10.73
CA ASN A 18 -4.39 6.45 -11.82
C ASN A 18 -3.15 7.30 -11.58
N LYS A 19 -3.16 8.13 -10.53
CA LYS A 19 -2.04 8.99 -10.13
C LYS A 19 -1.73 8.75 -8.66
N MET A 20 -0.45 8.78 -8.31
CA MET A 20 -0.01 8.60 -6.92
C MET A 20 -0.37 9.79 -6.04
N GLU A 21 -0.46 10.99 -6.62
CA GLU A 21 -0.89 12.23 -5.96
C GLU A 21 -2.33 12.08 -5.44
N ASP A 22 -3.25 11.64 -6.29
CA ASP A 22 -4.66 11.40 -5.90
C ASP A 22 -4.76 10.34 -4.79
N VAL A 23 -3.94 9.28 -4.84
CA VAL A 23 -3.88 8.28 -3.76
C VAL A 23 -3.41 8.92 -2.46
N ALA A 24 -2.35 9.72 -2.51
CA ALA A 24 -1.78 10.37 -1.34
C ALA A 24 -2.79 11.31 -0.66
N ASP A 25 -3.50 12.12 -1.45
CA ASP A 25 -4.51 13.07 -0.95
C ASP A 25 -5.70 12.40 -0.25
N GLU A 26 -6.06 11.17 -0.65
CA GLU A 26 -7.17 10.40 -0.06
C GLU A 26 -6.73 9.54 1.14
N LEU A 27 -5.42 9.49 1.46
CA LEU A 27 -4.95 8.69 2.58
C LEU A 27 -5.28 9.33 3.93
N PRO A 28 -5.79 8.54 4.90
CA PRO A 28 -6.16 9.06 6.19
C PRO A 28 -4.96 9.21 7.14
N ASP A 29 -4.78 10.40 7.72
CA ASP A 29 -3.69 10.73 8.68
C ASP A 29 -3.58 9.85 9.94
N SER A 30 -4.66 9.13 10.29
CA SER A 30 -4.79 8.47 11.60
C SER A 30 -5.13 6.99 11.53
N SER A 31 -5.25 6.40 10.32
CA SER A 31 -5.60 4.99 10.18
C SER A 31 -4.79 4.29 9.11
N PRO A 32 -4.37 3.03 9.30
CA PRO A 32 -3.59 2.34 8.30
C PRO A 32 -4.43 1.97 7.07
N ARG A 33 -3.76 1.80 5.94
CA ARG A 33 -4.37 1.37 4.67
C ARG A 33 -3.49 0.35 3.96
N PHE A 34 -4.18 -0.58 3.29
CA PHE A 34 -3.57 -1.49 2.33
C PHE A 34 -3.92 -0.99 0.95
N ILE A 35 -2.90 -0.78 0.12
CA ILE A 35 -3.05 -0.25 -1.24
C ILE A 35 -2.42 -1.26 -2.19
N LEU A 36 -3.21 -1.79 -3.11
CA LEU A 36 -2.67 -2.66 -4.16
C LEU A 36 -2.26 -1.78 -5.33
N LEU A 37 -0.98 -1.83 -5.69
CA LEU A 37 -0.40 -0.95 -6.69
C LEU A 37 0.21 -1.77 -7.83
N SER A 38 -0.25 -1.49 -9.04
CA SER A 38 0.40 -1.90 -10.29
C SER A 38 1.08 -0.68 -10.89
N TYR A 39 2.40 -0.57 -10.73
CA TYR A 39 3.14 0.63 -11.14
C TYR A 39 3.97 0.34 -12.40
N PRO A 40 3.72 1.01 -13.54
CA PRO A 40 4.52 0.80 -14.75
C PRO A 40 5.92 1.40 -14.59
N LEU A 41 6.96 0.58 -14.74
CA LEU A 41 8.37 0.96 -14.66
C LEU A 41 9.13 0.58 -15.92
N THR A 42 10.14 1.39 -16.23
CA THR A 42 11.15 1.06 -17.21
C THR A 42 12.46 0.77 -16.48
N LEU A 43 12.79 -0.52 -16.34
CA LEU A 43 14.06 -0.96 -15.77
C LEU A 43 15.18 -0.83 -16.82
N SER A 44 16.40 -0.49 -16.40
CA SER A 44 17.56 -0.50 -17.30
C SER A 44 17.93 -1.94 -17.70
N PRO A 45 18.18 -2.25 -19.00
CA PRO A 45 18.29 -1.37 -20.17
C PRO A 45 17.01 -1.37 -21.03
N GLY A 46 15.95 -0.68 -20.59
CA GLY A 46 14.71 -0.50 -21.36
C GLY A 46 13.66 -1.61 -21.20
N ARG A 47 13.79 -2.46 -20.17
CA ARG A 47 12.82 -3.51 -19.87
C ARG A 47 11.60 -2.89 -19.19
N LEU A 48 10.45 -2.94 -19.86
CA LEU A 48 9.17 -2.61 -19.24
C LEU A 48 8.78 -3.69 -18.23
N SER A 49 8.43 -3.26 -17.03
CA SER A 49 7.93 -4.10 -15.96
C SER A 49 6.76 -3.39 -15.30
N VAL A 50 5.76 -4.14 -14.85
CA VAL A 50 4.66 -3.61 -14.05
C VAL A 50 4.65 -4.39 -12.75
N PRO A 51 5.52 -4.06 -11.79
CA PRO A 51 5.48 -4.69 -10.47
C PRO A 51 4.10 -4.51 -9.84
N TYR A 52 3.56 -5.63 -9.36
CA TYR A 52 2.35 -5.68 -8.56
C TYR A 52 2.72 -5.87 -7.09
N VAL A 53 2.49 -4.82 -6.31
CA VAL A 53 2.95 -4.70 -4.92
C VAL A 53 1.82 -4.29 -3.99
N LEU A 54 1.97 -4.63 -2.71
CA LEU A 54 1.14 -4.10 -1.65
C LEU A 54 1.87 -2.97 -0.93
N LEU A 55 1.31 -1.76 -0.95
CA LEU A 55 1.74 -0.71 -0.06
C LEU A 55 1.02 -0.87 1.27
N TYR A 56 1.80 -0.98 2.33
CA TYR A 56 1.33 -0.98 3.69
C TYR A 56 1.52 0.43 4.26
N TYR A 57 0.49 1.26 4.14
CA TYR A 57 0.48 2.62 4.66
C TYR A 57 0.19 2.63 6.15
N LEU A 58 1.14 3.16 6.92
CA LEU A 58 1.11 3.18 8.37
C LEU A 58 1.47 4.58 8.89
N PRO A 59 0.48 5.48 9.06
CA PRO A 59 0.76 6.82 9.51
C PRO A 59 1.27 6.83 10.96
N GLU A 60 2.11 7.80 11.29
CA GLU A 60 2.71 7.94 12.63
C GLU A 60 1.64 8.09 13.72
N ASN A 61 0.59 8.86 13.43
CA ASN A 61 -0.52 9.17 14.34
C ASN A 61 -1.56 8.04 14.48
N CYS A 62 -1.27 6.84 13.97
CA CYS A 62 -2.17 5.70 14.05
C CYS A 62 -2.35 5.18 15.49
N ASN A 63 -3.60 4.84 15.85
CA ASN A 63 -3.90 4.12 17.08
C ASN A 63 -3.13 2.77 17.15
N PRO A 64 -2.43 2.44 18.25
CA PRO A 64 -1.70 1.18 18.41
C PRO A 64 -2.54 -0.09 18.15
N SER A 65 -3.82 -0.10 18.53
CA SER A 65 -4.71 -1.24 18.30
C SER A 65 -4.97 -1.50 16.82
N LEU A 66 -5.15 -0.42 16.04
CA LEU A 66 -5.31 -0.52 14.58
C LEU A 66 -4.01 -0.95 13.91
N ARG A 67 -2.87 -0.41 14.36
CA ARG A 67 -1.54 -0.81 13.87
C ARG A 67 -1.31 -2.32 14.06
N MET A 68 -1.65 -2.85 15.23
CA MET A 68 -1.52 -4.29 15.51
C MET A 68 -2.48 -5.14 14.66
N MET A 69 -3.73 -4.68 14.49
CA MET A 69 -4.72 -5.37 13.65
C MET A 69 -4.27 -5.46 12.19
N TYR A 70 -3.76 -4.36 11.63
CA TYR A 70 -3.25 -4.36 10.26
C TYR A 70 -1.98 -5.20 10.15
N ALA A 71 -1.03 -5.12 11.09
CA ALA A 71 0.17 -5.95 11.09
C ALA A 71 -0.16 -7.46 11.03
N GLY A 72 -1.19 -7.90 11.75
CA GLY A 72 -1.66 -9.30 11.69
C GLY A 72 -2.35 -9.67 10.36
N ALA A 73 -2.91 -8.69 9.65
CA ALA A 73 -3.61 -8.87 8.39
C ALA A 73 -2.69 -8.71 7.14
N VAL A 74 -1.46 -8.21 7.29
CA VAL A 74 -0.51 -8.01 6.17
C VAL A 74 -0.30 -9.30 5.40
N GLU A 75 0.01 -10.40 6.09
CA GLU A 75 0.30 -11.69 5.43
C GLU A 75 -0.95 -12.31 4.80
N LEU A 76 -2.12 -12.11 5.42
CA LEU A 76 -3.39 -12.52 4.82
C LEU A 76 -3.63 -11.76 3.51
N MET A 77 -3.45 -10.45 3.51
CA MET A 77 -3.62 -9.62 2.31
C MET A 77 -2.59 -9.97 1.24
N ARG A 78 -1.33 -10.18 1.63
CA ARG A 78 -0.27 -10.56 0.70
C ARG A 78 -0.59 -11.85 -0.04
N ASN A 79 -1.02 -12.88 0.69
CA ASN A 79 -1.35 -14.18 0.11
C ASN A 79 -2.64 -14.15 -0.70
N THR A 80 -3.66 -13.43 -0.23
CA THR A 80 -4.96 -13.33 -0.92
C THR A 80 -4.84 -12.53 -2.22
N ALA A 81 -4.07 -11.45 -2.20
CA ALA A 81 -3.85 -10.61 -3.36
C ALA A 81 -2.76 -11.14 -4.29
N GLU A 82 -2.00 -12.18 -3.91
CA GLU A 82 -0.88 -12.74 -4.68
C GLU A 82 0.20 -11.71 -5.06
N VAL A 83 0.47 -10.75 -4.17
CA VAL A 83 1.51 -9.73 -4.39
C VAL A 83 2.91 -10.29 -4.14
N ASN A 84 3.86 -9.90 -4.98
CA ASN A 84 5.24 -10.39 -4.88
C ASN A 84 6.06 -9.65 -3.81
N ARG A 85 5.71 -8.40 -3.53
CA ARG A 85 6.43 -7.53 -2.59
C ARG A 85 5.45 -6.69 -1.77
N VAL A 86 5.76 -6.53 -0.49
CA VAL A 86 5.11 -5.59 0.42
C VAL A 86 6.07 -4.45 0.68
N ILE A 87 5.59 -3.21 0.60
CA ILE A 87 6.39 -2.00 0.83
C ILE A 87 5.72 -1.21 1.94
N GLU A 88 6.46 -0.97 3.02
CA GLU A 88 5.99 -0.13 4.13
C GLU A 88 6.21 1.34 3.78
N VAL A 89 5.18 2.13 3.99
CA VAL A 89 5.17 3.58 3.76
C VAL A 89 4.48 4.26 4.94
N ASP A 90 5.07 5.31 5.48
CA ASP A 90 4.58 6.01 6.68
C ASP A 90 4.01 7.40 6.39
N SER A 91 4.23 7.90 5.17
CA SER A 91 3.93 9.26 4.74
C SER A 91 3.42 9.29 3.30
N GLU A 92 2.66 10.34 2.98
CA GLU A 92 2.20 10.62 1.62
C GLU A 92 3.37 10.82 0.64
N SER A 93 4.44 11.47 1.11
CA SER A 93 5.67 11.64 0.34
C SER A 93 6.29 10.31 -0.09
N ASP A 94 6.20 9.27 0.75
CA ASP A 94 6.69 7.94 0.43
C ASP A 94 5.85 7.24 -0.63
N VAL A 95 4.54 7.51 -0.64
CA VAL A 95 3.61 7.00 -1.66
C VAL A 95 3.89 7.65 -3.02
N ILE A 96 4.12 8.97 -3.03
CA ILE A 96 4.46 9.71 -4.26
C ILE A 96 5.83 9.26 -4.80
N ASN A 97 6.81 9.05 -3.93
CA ASN A 97 8.17 8.63 -4.32
C ASN A 97 8.35 7.11 -4.39
N ILE A 98 7.27 6.35 -4.57
CA ILE A 98 7.30 4.88 -4.55
C ILE A 98 8.20 4.29 -5.64
N GLU A 99 8.40 5.00 -6.75
CA GLU A 99 9.29 4.59 -7.84
C GLU A 99 10.72 4.32 -7.36
N ALA A 100 11.25 5.15 -6.44
CA ALA A 100 12.58 4.95 -5.87
C ALA A 100 12.66 3.64 -5.07
N LYS A 101 11.62 3.33 -4.28
CA LYS A 101 11.52 2.07 -3.51
C LYS A 101 11.31 0.84 -4.41
N LEU A 102 10.70 1.02 -5.59
CA LEU A 102 10.49 -0.08 -6.55
C LEU A 102 11.76 -0.37 -7.38
N GLN A 103 12.49 0.68 -7.78
CA GLN A 103 13.77 0.55 -8.48
C GLN A 103 14.89 0.06 -7.56
N GLY A 104 14.82 0.38 -6.27
CA GLY A 104 15.68 -0.16 -5.21
C GLY A 104 15.35 -1.62 -4.91
N SER A 105 15.69 -2.51 -5.83
CA SER A 105 15.81 -3.93 -5.54
C SER A 105 17.28 -4.26 -5.30
N GLU A 106 17.75 -4.08 -4.07
CA GLU A 106 18.87 -4.86 -3.54
C GLU A 106 18.34 -6.15 -2.91
#